data_AF-A0A2D3W6Q7-F1
#
_entry.id   AF-A0A2D3W6Q7-F1
#
_cell.length_a   1.000
_cell.length_b   1.000
_cell.length_c   1.000
_cell.angle_alpha   90.00
_cell.angle_beta   90.00
_cell.angle_gamma   90.00
#
_symmetry.space_group_name_H-M   'P 1'
#
loop_
_entity.id
_entity.type
_entity.pdbx_description
1 polymer ?
#
loop_
_entity_poly.entity_id
_entity_poly.type
_entity_poly.pdbx_seq_one_letter_code
_entity_poly.pdbx_strand_id
1 'polypeptide(L)' 'DIMIECSECTTFVSESEAIIKDGKFFCSKQCAKLR' A
#
# COMPACT_ATOMS: atom_id res chain seq x y z
N ASP A 1 -9.17 2.48 -13.13
CA ASP A 1 -8.56 2.09 -11.84
C ASP A 1 -7.11 2.53 -11.80
N ILE A 2 -6.76 3.40 -10.84
CA ILE A 2 -5.38 3.82 -10.61
C ILE A 2 -4.73 2.76 -9.73
N MET A 3 -3.62 2.19 -10.19
CA MET A 3 -2.84 1.17 -9.48
C MET A 3 -1.57 1.81 -8.95
N ILE A 4 -1.29 1.62 -7.66
CA ILE A 4 -0.12 2.17 -6.98
C ILE A 4 0.75 1.03 -6.49
N GLU A 5 2.07 1.19 -6.60
CA GLU A 5 3.03 0.21 -6.14
C GLU A 5 3.18 0.25 -4.62
N CYS A 6 3.07 -0.93 -3.98
CA CYS A 6 3.35 -1.10 -2.56
C CYS A 6 4.82 -0.82 -2.26
N SER A 7 5.06 0.09 -1.33
CA SER A 7 6.41 0.53 -0.94
C SER A 7 7.26 -0.53 -0.22
N GLU A 8 6.69 -1.70 0.13
CA GLU A 8 7.41 -2.79 0.81
C GLU A 8 7.68 -3.99 -0.10
N CYS A 9 6.72 -4.39 -0.95
CA CYS A 9 6.78 -5.66 -1.68
C CYS A 9 6.60 -5.55 -3.20
N THR A 10 6.51 -4.34 -3.77
CA THR A 10 6.34 -4.07 -5.22
C THR A 10 5.02 -4.59 -5.84
N THR A 11 4.11 -5.13 -5.03
CA THR A 11 2.75 -5.49 -5.47
C THR A 11 1.96 -4.23 -5.78
N PHE A 12 1.22 -4.22 -6.89
CA PHE A 12 0.30 -3.13 -7.22
C PHE A 12 -1.04 -3.31 -6.49
N VAL A 13 -1.54 -2.24 -5.90
CA VAL A 13 -2.83 -2.16 -5.21
C VAL A 13 -3.64 -1.00 -5.77
N SER A 14 -4.96 -1.16 -5.83
CA SER A 14 -5.87 -0.10 -6.23
C SER A 14 -5.70 1.12 -5.30
N GLU A 15 -5.65 2.34 -5.84
CA GLU A 15 -5.51 3.56 -5.04
C GLU A 15 -6.57 3.65 -3.93
N SER A 16 -7.81 3.21 -4.21
CA SER A 16 -8.93 3.19 -3.27
C SER A 16 -8.78 2.16 -2.13
N GLU A 17 -7.94 1.14 -2.32
CA GLU A 17 -7.70 0.05 -1.35
C GLU A 17 -6.33 0.16 -0.67
N ALA A 18 -5.45 1.00 -1.20
CA ALA A 18 -4.12 1.22 -0.68
C ALA A 18 -4.16 1.82 0.73
N ILE A 19 -3.36 1.26 1.62
CA ILE A 19 -3.17 1.84 2.96
C ILE A 19 -2.10 2.93 2.83
N ILE A 20 -2.45 4.15 3.22
CA ILE A 20 -1.52 5.29 3.25
C ILE A 20 -0.99 5.46 4.67
N LYS A 21 0.34 5.39 4.82
CA LYS A 21 1.02 5.62 6.10
C LYS A 21 2.36 6.32 5.86
N ASP A 22 2.61 7.40 6.59
CA ASP A 22 3.85 8.20 6.49
C ASP A 22 4.17 8.63 5.04
N GLY A 23 3.14 8.94 4.24
CA GLY A 23 3.27 9.33 2.84
C GLY A 23 3.59 8.18 1.86
N LYS A 24 3.56 6.93 2.32
CA LYS A 24 3.80 5.72 1.51
C LYS A 24 2.52 4.89 1.35
N PHE A 25 2.45 4.13 0.26
CA PHE A 25 1.32 3.28 -0.09
C PHE A 25 1.65 1.80 0.15
N PHE A 26 0.70 1.06 0.72
CA PHE A 26 0.89 -0.34 1.10
C PHE A 26 -0.32 -1.19 0.69
N CYS A 27 -0.05 -2.41 0.23
CA CYS A 27 -1.09 -3.36 -0.17
C CYS A 27 -1.79 -4.06 1.01
N SER A 28 -1.20 -4.03 2.22
CA SER A 28 -1.71 -4.75 3.38
C SER A 28 -1.24 -4.15 4.69
N LYS A 29 -1.95 -4.47 5.80
CA LYS A 29 -1.56 -4.07 7.16
C LYS A 29 -0.19 -4.60 7.55
N GLN A 30 0.17 -5.80 7.07
CA GLN A 30 1.49 -6.40 7.29
C GLN A 30 2.59 -5.53 6.65
N CYS A 31 2.43 -5.16 5.38
CA CYS A 31 3.37 -4.28 4.69
C CYS A 31 3.42 -2.88 5.33
N ALA A 32 2.27 -2.36 5.78
CA ALA A 32 2.20 -1.09 6.51
C ALA A 32 2.72 -1.17 7.96
N LYS A 33 3.13 -2.36 8.45
CA LYS A 33 3.59 -2.60 9.83
C LYS A 33 2.58 -2.04 10.85
N LEU A 34 1.30 -2.28 10.61
CA LEU A 34 0.19 -1.96 11.52
C LEU A 34 -0.04 -3.16 12.43
N ARG A 35 -0.10 -2.91 13.75
CA ARG A 35 -0.44 -3.91 14.76
C ARG A 35 -1.93 -4.16 14.83
#